data_AF-A0A6C0ESZ9-F1
#
_entry.id   AF-A0A6C0ESZ9-F1
#
_cell.length_a   1.000
_cell.length_b   1.000
_cell.length_c   1.000
_cell.angle_alpha   90.00
_cell.angle_beta   90.00
_cell.angle_gamma   90.00
#
_symmetry.space_group_name_H-M   'P 1'
#
loop_
_entity.id
_entity.type
_entity.pdbx_description
1 polymer ?
#
loop_
_entity_poly.entity_id
_entity_poly.type
_entity_poly.pdbx_seq_one_letter_code
_entity_poly.pdbx_strand_id
1 'polypeptide(L)'
;MENIQIFDGLFSNEELDWFIQNDIVLNQRENLSDTNHKTRFSLNLPENMKAKLQSLGLSENAVSIPMMWINNDMSTHIDSGDGDFNKTMLVYISDCEGSLVINNNSYEIKQNRAFKFQKGLEHSTENTGNAPRLLIGPMSESGFQVGGIAIYYFYNAIDGFPNVTLSNTIYTDPHYAGGPNGLISTSTTFPSTDLPYYRTIPTPYRGAILSGWDGLNDNGEYVSYRPGQVWINDSRSLYLYPIWSNIMCFKEGTNILCFDQDTNTEKYIPIEDLRNGVLVKTRSSGYQPICMIGSSTIYNPSDKLRGKNRLYRCSKDKYPDLTEDLIITGCHSILVYTITDKEREDLEELMGKIYVTENRYRLMACVDERAEPYDQEGLYTIWHFALEHEHARANYGVYANGLLVESSSKRMMSEYSGMKLLR
;
A
#
# COMPACT_ATOMS: atom_id res chain seq x y z
N MET A 1 9.13 23.38 -24.06
CA MET A 1 8.50 24.58 -23.48
C MET A 1 7.60 24.11 -22.36
N GLU A 2 7.96 24.44 -21.13
CA GLU A 2 7.18 24.09 -19.93
C GLU A 2 5.80 24.75 -20.04
N ASN A 3 4.75 23.93 -20.00
CA ASN A 3 3.39 24.38 -20.29
C ASN A 3 2.61 24.49 -18.97
N ILE A 4 2.95 25.51 -18.17
CA ILE A 4 2.16 25.94 -17.00
C ILE A 4 1.07 26.87 -17.52
N GLN A 5 -0.19 26.51 -17.28
CA GLN A 5 -1.36 27.31 -17.65
C GLN A 5 -2.01 27.84 -16.38
N ILE A 6 -2.26 29.14 -16.36
CA ILE A 6 -2.90 29.85 -15.25
C ILE A 6 -4.23 30.38 -15.74
N PHE A 7 -5.27 30.19 -14.92
CA PHE A 7 -6.62 30.67 -15.20
C PHE A 7 -7.09 31.47 -13.99
N ASP A 8 -7.69 32.63 -14.24
CA ASP A 8 -8.27 33.49 -13.23
C ASP A 8 -9.78 33.60 -13.46
N GLY A 9 -10.56 33.68 -12.38
CA GLY A 9 -11.99 33.97 -12.49
C GLY A 9 -12.84 32.76 -12.92
N LEU A 10 -12.48 31.55 -12.50
CA LEU A 10 -13.18 30.33 -12.90
C LEU A 10 -14.62 30.27 -12.37
N PHE A 11 -14.79 30.59 -11.09
CA PHE A 11 -16.07 30.58 -10.38
C PHE A 11 -16.65 31.99 -10.22
N SER A 12 -17.97 32.11 -10.09
CA SER A 12 -18.62 33.37 -9.68
C SER A 12 -18.48 33.59 -8.17
N ASN A 13 -18.75 34.81 -7.69
CA ASN A 13 -18.74 35.09 -6.25
C ASN A 13 -19.73 34.21 -5.48
N GLU A 14 -20.93 33.97 -6.03
CA GLU A 14 -21.93 33.08 -5.42
C GLU A 14 -21.43 31.64 -5.29
N GLU A 15 -20.66 31.15 -6.27
CA GLU A 15 -20.07 29.80 -6.24
C GLU A 15 -18.89 29.71 -5.26
N LEU A 16 -18.11 30.79 -5.12
CA LEU A 16 -17.06 30.88 -4.10
C LEU A 16 -17.66 30.90 -2.69
N ASP A 17 -18.73 31.66 -2.49
CA ASP A 17 -19.49 31.69 -1.24
C ASP A 17 -20.07 30.31 -0.92
N TRP A 18 -20.57 29.59 -1.93
CA TRP A 18 -21.05 28.22 -1.76
C TRP A 18 -19.98 27.29 -1.19
N PHE A 19 -18.73 27.36 -1.67
CA PHE A 19 -17.65 26.53 -1.12
C PHE A 19 -17.38 26.84 0.36
N ILE A 20 -17.33 28.12 0.71
CA ILE A 20 -16.96 28.56 2.07
C ILE A 20 -18.11 28.30 3.06
N GLN A 21 -19.35 28.24 2.59
CA GLN A 21 -20.53 27.95 3.41
C GLN A 21 -20.93 26.46 3.42
N ASN A 22 -20.25 25.61 2.64
CA ASN A 22 -20.57 24.19 2.57
C ASN A 22 -20.18 23.47 3.88
N ASP A 23 -21.13 22.77 4.50
CA ASP A 23 -20.93 22.10 5.79
C ASP A 23 -19.78 21.08 5.77
N ILE A 24 -19.63 20.31 4.67
CA ILE A 24 -18.53 19.34 4.56
C ILE A 24 -17.18 20.08 4.53
N VAL A 25 -17.09 21.18 3.77
CA VAL A 25 -15.87 21.99 3.70
C VAL A 25 -15.52 22.57 5.07
N LEU A 26 -16.51 23.12 5.77
CA LEU A 26 -16.33 23.72 7.09
C LEU A 26 -15.88 22.68 8.13
N ASN A 27 -16.53 21.51 8.17
CA ASN A 27 -16.18 20.43 9.09
C ASN A 27 -14.75 19.93 8.86
N GLN A 28 -14.29 19.86 7.61
CA GLN A 28 -12.92 19.42 7.31
C GLN A 28 -11.85 20.44 7.72
N ARG A 29 -12.22 21.71 7.87
CA ARG A 29 -11.32 22.74 8.42
C ARG A 29 -11.03 22.50 9.90
N GLU A 30 -12.02 22.02 10.65
CA GLU A 30 -11.90 21.75 12.10
C GLU A 30 -10.90 20.63 12.41
N ASN A 31 -10.61 19.78 11.42
CA ASN A 31 -9.62 18.70 11.52
C ASN A 31 -8.16 19.18 11.40
N LEU A 32 -7.92 20.47 11.10
CA LEU A 32 -6.58 21.04 11.13
C LEU A 32 -6.15 21.27 12.58
N SER A 33 -4.88 20.99 12.85
CA SER A 33 -4.27 21.21 14.16
C SER A 33 -2.80 21.59 14.03
N ASP A 34 -2.15 21.89 15.15
CA ASP A 34 -0.70 22.13 15.22
C ASP A 34 0.13 20.91 14.79
N THR A 35 -0.46 19.71 14.79
CA THR A 35 0.20 18.47 14.34
C THR A 35 -0.36 17.95 13.02
N ASN A 36 -1.51 18.47 12.56
CA ASN A 36 -2.15 18.10 11.33
C ASN A 36 -2.36 19.32 10.42
N HIS A 37 -1.36 19.56 9.57
CA HIS A 37 -1.31 20.75 8.72
C HIS A 37 -2.13 20.65 7.43
N LYS A 38 -2.75 19.49 7.15
CA LYS A 38 -3.57 19.32 5.95
C LYS A 38 -4.69 18.30 6.15
N THR A 39 -5.84 18.56 5.57
CA THR A 39 -6.97 17.62 5.55
C THR A 39 -7.46 17.48 4.12
N ARG A 40 -7.64 16.24 3.67
CA ARG A 40 -8.09 15.90 2.32
C ARG A 40 -9.50 15.33 2.38
N PHE A 41 -10.32 15.71 1.41
CA PHE A 41 -11.69 15.27 1.30
C PHE A 41 -12.14 15.37 -0.16
N SER A 42 -13.37 15.01 -0.46
CA SER A 42 -13.91 15.16 -1.81
C SER A 42 -15.37 15.57 -1.78
N LEU A 43 -15.80 16.30 -2.80
CA LEU A 43 -17.18 16.76 -2.96
C LEU A 43 -17.74 16.36 -4.31
N ASN A 44 -19.03 16.05 -4.34
CA ASN A 44 -19.82 16.05 -5.56
C ASN A 44 -20.24 17.50 -5.84
N LEU A 45 -19.62 18.13 -6.83
CA LEU A 45 -19.92 19.53 -7.16
C LEU A 45 -21.20 19.64 -8.00
N PRO A 46 -21.94 20.76 -7.88
CA PRO A 46 -22.99 21.10 -8.84
C PRO A 46 -22.49 21.05 -10.29
N GLU A 47 -23.33 20.59 -11.22
CA GLU A 47 -22.94 20.36 -12.62
C GLU A 47 -22.38 21.62 -13.31
N ASN A 48 -22.89 22.82 -12.99
CA ASN A 48 -22.35 24.08 -13.51
C ASN A 48 -20.92 24.34 -13.06
N MET A 49 -20.57 23.99 -11.82
CA MET A 49 -19.22 24.15 -11.27
C MET A 49 -18.28 23.08 -11.82
N LYS A 50 -18.79 21.85 -11.99
CA LYS A 50 -18.05 20.76 -12.65
C LYS A 50 -17.74 21.09 -14.12
N ALA A 51 -18.70 21.68 -14.86
CA ALA A 51 -18.49 22.12 -16.24
C ALA A 51 -17.37 23.18 -16.36
N LYS A 52 -17.21 24.04 -15.35
CA LYS A 52 -16.10 25.00 -15.30
C LYS A 52 -14.76 24.29 -15.11
N LEU A 53 -14.69 23.26 -14.25
CA LEU A 53 -13.48 22.43 -14.12
C LEU A 53 -13.17 21.63 -15.41
N GLN A 54 -14.19 21.23 -16.17
CA GLN A 54 -13.98 20.59 -17.48
C GLN A 54 -13.28 21.53 -18.47
N SER A 55 -13.52 22.83 -18.39
CA SER A 55 -12.78 23.82 -19.20
C SER A 55 -11.27 23.86 -18.87
N LEU A 56 -10.88 23.44 -17.66
CA LEU A 56 -9.47 23.23 -17.31
C LEU A 56 -8.90 21.93 -17.88
N GLY A 57 -9.74 21.01 -18.35
CA GLY A 57 -9.35 19.70 -18.88
C GLY A 57 -9.67 18.53 -17.95
N LEU A 58 -10.57 18.73 -16.97
CA LEU A 58 -11.14 17.64 -16.18
C LEU A 58 -12.08 16.78 -17.05
N SER A 59 -12.00 15.47 -16.88
CA SER A 59 -12.85 14.49 -17.55
C SER A 59 -14.32 14.65 -17.14
N GLU A 60 -15.23 14.46 -18.08
CA GLU A 60 -16.68 14.42 -17.83
C GLU A 60 -17.08 13.34 -16.82
N ASN A 61 -16.30 12.25 -16.76
CA ASN A 61 -16.51 11.11 -15.87
C ASN A 61 -16.03 11.34 -14.43
N ALA A 62 -15.46 12.49 -14.09
CA ALA A 62 -15.05 12.78 -12.71
C ALA A 62 -16.29 12.94 -11.81
N VAL A 63 -16.55 11.96 -10.95
CA VAL A 63 -17.76 11.94 -10.10
C VAL A 63 -17.55 12.74 -8.81
N SER A 64 -16.41 12.55 -8.15
CA SER A 64 -16.06 13.18 -6.88
C SER A 64 -14.80 14.00 -7.05
N ILE A 65 -14.83 15.25 -6.61
CA ILE A 65 -13.78 16.23 -6.83
C ILE A 65 -12.92 16.37 -5.57
N PRO A 66 -11.61 16.07 -5.64
CA PRO A 66 -10.71 16.22 -4.52
C PRO A 66 -10.60 17.67 -4.05
N MET A 67 -10.56 17.86 -2.74
CA MET A 67 -10.35 19.15 -2.10
C MET A 67 -9.41 18.99 -0.91
N MET A 68 -8.83 20.11 -0.49
CA MET A 68 -7.88 20.13 0.61
C MET A 68 -7.97 21.43 1.39
N TRP A 69 -7.95 21.31 2.72
CA TRP A 69 -7.46 22.38 3.56
C TRP A 69 -5.99 22.15 3.87
N ILE A 70 -5.20 23.22 3.84
CA ILE A 70 -3.80 23.16 4.21
C ILE A 70 -3.39 24.45 4.93
N ASN A 71 -2.51 24.34 5.93
CA ASN A 71 -1.75 25.47 6.45
C ASN A 71 -0.24 25.16 6.35
N ASN A 72 0.59 26.17 6.57
CA ASN A 72 2.05 26.09 6.45
C ASN A 72 2.54 25.80 5.03
N ASP A 73 3.85 25.89 4.87
CA ASP A 73 4.53 25.67 3.61
C ASP A 73 4.64 24.17 3.26
N MET A 74 4.52 23.88 1.97
CA MET A 74 4.75 22.55 1.42
C MET A 74 6.17 22.49 0.88
N SER A 75 6.98 21.57 1.43
CA SER A 75 8.30 21.27 0.89
C SER A 75 8.23 20.85 -0.58
N THR A 76 9.29 21.12 -1.34
CA THR A 76 9.39 20.80 -2.77
C THR A 76 9.14 19.32 -3.03
N HIS A 77 8.22 19.02 -3.95
CA HIS A 77 7.84 17.66 -4.34
C HIS A 77 7.37 17.60 -5.79
N ILE A 78 7.26 16.37 -6.30
CA ILE A 78 6.60 16.06 -7.57
C ILE A 78 5.33 15.28 -7.25
N ASP A 79 4.24 15.64 -7.91
CA ASP A 79 2.97 14.96 -7.69
C ASP A 79 3.00 13.51 -8.17
N SER A 80 2.42 12.66 -7.34
CA SER A 80 2.06 11.28 -7.63
C SER A 80 0.59 11.04 -7.32
N GLY A 81 0.02 9.97 -7.89
CA GLY A 81 -1.33 9.51 -7.56
C GLY A 81 -1.50 8.03 -7.87
N ASP A 82 -2.66 7.48 -7.53
CA ASP A 82 -2.97 6.04 -7.61
C ASP A 82 -3.12 5.51 -9.05
N GLY A 83 -3.08 6.40 -10.05
CA GLY A 83 -3.14 6.06 -11.46
C GLY A 83 -2.18 6.89 -12.30
N ASP A 84 -2.04 6.52 -13.57
CA ASP A 84 -1.34 7.34 -14.55
C ASP A 84 -2.11 8.62 -14.84
N PHE A 85 -1.38 9.72 -14.92
CA PHE A 85 -1.90 11.04 -15.29
C PHE A 85 -0.80 11.85 -15.95
N ASN A 86 -1.20 12.84 -16.74
CA ASN A 86 -0.28 13.69 -17.46
C ASN A 86 -0.25 15.11 -16.91
N LYS A 87 -1.28 15.52 -16.15
CA LYS A 87 -1.42 16.90 -15.68
C LYS A 87 -1.86 16.95 -14.23
N THR A 88 -1.25 17.83 -13.47
CA THR A 88 -1.79 18.29 -12.19
C THR A 88 -2.68 19.51 -12.44
N MET A 89 -3.85 19.51 -11.82
CA MET A 89 -4.75 20.65 -11.74
C MET A 89 -5.04 20.98 -10.27
N LEU A 90 -4.95 22.26 -9.92
CA LEU A 90 -5.40 22.77 -8.63
C LEU A 90 -6.06 24.13 -8.78
N VAL A 91 -7.03 24.45 -7.92
CA VAL A 91 -7.72 25.74 -7.90
C VAL A 91 -7.75 26.26 -6.48
N TYR A 92 -7.20 27.44 -6.23
CA TYR A 92 -7.30 28.08 -4.92
C TYR A 92 -8.67 28.71 -4.74
N ILE A 93 -9.33 28.40 -3.63
CA ILE A 93 -10.65 28.92 -3.27
C ILE A 93 -10.54 30.07 -2.24
N SER A 94 -9.39 30.19 -1.59
CA SER A 94 -9.07 31.29 -0.67
C SER A 94 -7.74 31.96 -1.04
N ASP A 95 -7.62 33.24 -0.71
CA ASP A 95 -6.35 33.98 -0.83
C ASP A 95 -5.31 33.50 0.19
N CYS A 96 -4.03 33.72 -0.12
CA CYS A 96 -2.90 33.52 0.78
C CYS A 96 -1.74 34.44 0.38
N GLU A 97 -1.07 35.08 1.35
CA GLU A 97 0.05 36.01 1.09
C GLU A 97 1.30 35.31 0.51
N GLY A 98 1.34 33.98 0.53
CA GLY A 98 2.44 33.17 0.00
C GLY A 98 2.36 32.89 -1.50
N SER A 99 3.27 32.04 -1.96
CA SER A 99 3.37 31.67 -3.37
C SER A 99 3.37 30.16 -3.57
N LEU A 100 2.82 29.73 -4.70
CA LEU A 100 3.05 28.42 -5.28
C LEU A 100 4.28 28.53 -6.18
N VAL A 101 5.33 27.77 -5.88
CA VAL A 101 6.54 27.73 -6.69
C VAL A 101 6.48 26.49 -7.56
N ILE A 102 6.59 26.63 -8.89
CA ILE A 102 6.65 25.49 -9.84
C ILE A 102 7.88 25.67 -10.71
N ASN A 103 8.79 24.70 -10.70
CA ASN A 103 10.09 24.76 -11.40
C ASN A 103 10.82 26.09 -11.16
N ASN A 104 10.95 26.50 -9.90
CA ASN A 104 11.59 27.76 -9.46
C ASN A 104 10.88 29.06 -9.92
N ASN A 105 9.73 28.98 -10.58
CA ASN A 105 8.89 30.15 -10.86
C ASN A 105 7.87 30.34 -9.75
N SER A 106 7.84 31.53 -9.16
CA SER A 106 6.93 31.86 -8.07
C SER A 106 5.63 32.46 -8.61
N TYR A 107 4.50 31.91 -8.17
CA TYR A 107 3.16 32.36 -8.55
C TYR A 107 2.36 32.71 -7.30
N GLU A 108 1.76 33.90 -7.32
CA GLU A 108 0.92 34.38 -6.23
C GLU A 108 -0.33 33.50 -6.07
N ILE A 109 -0.60 33.11 -4.82
CA ILE A 109 -1.80 32.34 -4.45
C ILE A 109 -2.98 33.30 -4.30
N LYS A 110 -3.91 33.27 -5.25
CA LYS A 110 -5.15 34.06 -5.22
C LYS A 110 -6.38 33.20 -5.22
N GLN A 111 -7.42 33.65 -4.52
CA GLN A 111 -8.76 33.10 -4.65
C GLN A 111 -9.15 33.08 -6.13
N ASN A 112 -9.76 31.96 -6.53
CA ASN A 112 -10.28 31.72 -7.86
C ASN A 112 -9.21 31.64 -8.96
N ARG A 113 -7.95 31.43 -8.57
CA ARG A 113 -6.85 31.13 -9.49
C ARG A 113 -6.63 29.63 -9.60
N ALA A 114 -6.63 29.13 -10.82
CA ALA A 114 -6.32 27.75 -11.16
C ALA A 114 -4.96 27.61 -11.82
N PHE A 115 -4.29 26.52 -11.51
CA PHE A 115 -3.03 26.12 -12.13
C PHE A 115 -3.21 24.74 -12.78
N LYS A 116 -2.69 24.61 -13.99
CA LYS A 116 -2.56 23.35 -14.69
C LYS A 116 -1.17 23.21 -15.26
N PHE A 117 -0.49 22.14 -14.90
CA PHE A 117 0.87 21.89 -15.33
C PHE A 117 1.12 20.41 -15.56
N GLN A 118 2.17 20.06 -16.29
CA GLN A 118 2.47 18.67 -16.60
C GLN A 118 2.95 17.91 -15.36
N LYS A 119 2.65 16.61 -15.30
CA LYS A 119 3.25 15.70 -14.32
C LYS A 119 4.77 15.76 -14.45
N GLY A 120 5.47 15.68 -13.30
CA GLY A 120 6.93 15.68 -13.24
C GLY A 120 7.54 17.04 -12.93
N LEU A 121 6.74 18.12 -12.83
CA LEU A 121 7.27 19.42 -12.38
C LEU A 121 7.37 19.46 -10.86
N GLU A 122 8.53 19.89 -10.37
CA GLU A 122 8.76 20.14 -8.96
C GLU A 122 7.99 21.38 -8.52
N HIS A 123 7.33 21.30 -7.37
CA HIS A 123 6.62 22.44 -6.81
C HIS A 123 6.55 22.41 -5.28
N SER A 124 6.38 23.59 -4.71
CA SER A 124 6.31 23.86 -3.27
C SER A 124 5.35 25.03 -3.03
N THR A 125 5.00 25.27 -1.76
CA THR A 125 4.45 26.57 -1.37
C THR A 125 5.39 27.23 -0.38
N GLU A 126 5.59 28.53 -0.51
CA GLU A 126 6.52 29.32 0.30
C GLU A 126 5.84 30.55 0.88
N ASN A 127 6.21 30.90 2.11
CA ASN A 127 5.74 32.08 2.83
C ASN A 127 4.20 32.12 2.98
N THR A 128 3.55 30.96 3.11
CA THR A 128 2.09 30.86 3.22
C THR A 128 1.56 31.12 4.63
N GLY A 129 2.45 31.15 5.63
CA GLY A 129 2.10 31.31 7.03
C GLY A 129 1.22 30.17 7.56
N ASN A 130 0.58 30.41 8.70
CA ASN A 130 -0.19 29.37 9.41
C ASN A 130 -1.70 29.45 9.13
N ALA A 131 -2.14 30.41 8.31
CA ALA A 131 -3.55 30.57 7.96
C ALA A 131 -4.00 29.40 7.06
N PRO A 132 -5.10 28.71 7.40
CA PRO A 132 -5.68 27.69 6.54
C PRO A 132 -6.10 28.25 5.18
N ARG A 133 -5.73 27.55 4.11
CA ARG A 133 -6.14 27.84 2.75
C ARG A 133 -6.87 26.64 2.14
N LEU A 134 -7.95 26.92 1.43
CA LEU A 134 -8.80 25.93 0.76
C LEU A 134 -8.44 25.88 -0.72
N LEU A 135 -8.32 24.66 -1.24
CA LEU A 135 -8.13 24.43 -2.67
C LEU A 135 -8.92 23.21 -3.16
N ILE A 136 -9.28 23.25 -4.44
CA ILE A 136 -9.68 22.08 -5.23
C ILE A 136 -8.40 21.43 -5.76
N GLY A 137 -8.33 20.10 -5.68
CA GLY A 137 -7.14 19.33 -6.02
C GLY A 137 -6.08 19.34 -4.92
N PRO A 138 -4.79 19.08 -5.26
CA PRO A 138 -4.32 18.74 -6.60
C PRO A 138 -4.96 17.44 -7.12
N MET A 139 -5.32 17.42 -8.41
CA MET A 139 -5.98 16.29 -9.07
C MET A 139 -5.48 16.06 -10.51
N SER A 140 -5.68 14.84 -11.02
CA SER A 140 -5.39 14.46 -12.41
C SER A 140 -6.46 14.94 -13.38
N GLU A 141 -6.19 14.87 -14.69
CA GLU A 141 -7.20 15.09 -15.74
C GLU A 141 -8.43 14.17 -15.63
N SER A 142 -8.29 12.99 -15.02
CA SER A 142 -9.40 12.06 -14.76
C SER A 142 -10.14 12.33 -13.45
N GLY A 143 -9.69 13.28 -12.64
CA GLY A 143 -10.36 13.72 -11.42
C GLY A 143 -10.02 12.95 -10.14
N PHE A 144 -9.01 12.06 -10.17
CA PHE A 144 -8.50 11.46 -8.94
C PHE A 144 -7.45 12.36 -8.28
N GLN A 145 -7.32 12.28 -6.95
CA GLN A 145 -6.38 13.11 -6.21
C GLN A 145 -4.92 12.77 -6.56
N VAL A 146 -4.10 13.81 -6.79
CA VAL A 146 -2.64 13.72 -6.91
C VAL A 146 -1.99 14.58 -5.84
N GLY A 147 -0.66 14.65 -5.78
CA GLY A 147 0.04 15.37 -4.70
C GLY A 147 -0.17 14.76 -3.32
N GLY A 148 -0.57 13.48 -3.30
CA GLY A 148 -0.31 12.57 -2.19
C GLY A 148 1.20 12.39 -2.01
N ILE A 149 1.62 11.88 -0.85
CA ILE A 149 3.00 11.39 -0.74
C ILE A 149 3.16 10.34 -1.83
N ALA A 150 4.19 10.47 -2.66
CA ALA A 150 4.60 9.40 -3.56
C ALA A 150 5.01 8.21 -2.71
N ILE A 151 4.05 7.32 -2.48
CA ILE A 151 4.36 6.00 -1.98
C ILE A 151 4.89 5.25 -3.20
N TYR A 152 6.20 5.27 -3.34
CA TYR A 152 6.87 4.40 -4.29
C TYR A 152 6.82 2.98 -3.73
N TYR A 153 6.13 2.11 -4.45
CA TYR A 153 6.06 0.70 -4.12
C TYR A 153 7.17 -0.01 -4.86
N PHE A 154 8.22 -0.35 -4.13
CA PHE A 154 9.27 -1.22 -4.62
C PHE A 154 9.01 -2.62 -4.07
N TYR A 155 8.93 -3.59 -4.97
CA TYR A 155 8.66 -4.99 -4.63
C TYR A 155 9.82 -5.66 -3.88
N ASN A 156 11.01 -5.04 -3.93
CA ASN A 156 12.22 -5.39 -3.17
C ASN A 156 13.21 -4.19 -3.19
N ALA A 157 14.26 -4.24 -2.36
CA ALA A 157 15.21 -3.15 -2.18
C ALA A 157 16.07 -2.80 -3.42
N ILE A 158 16.11 -3.67 -4.44
CA ILE A 158 16.94 -3.50 -5.65
C ILE A 158 16.25 -2.56 -6.64
N ASP A 159 14.92 -2.66 -6.76
CA ASP A 159 14.13 -1.85 -7.69
C ASP A 159 14.03 -0.37 -7.27
N GLY A 160 14.30 -0.08 -6.00
CA GLY A 160 14.36 1.28 -5.45
C GLY A 160 15.60 2.08 -5.83
N PHE A 161 16.63 1.45 -6.41
CA PHE A 161 17.93 2.08 -6.66
C PHE A 161 18.60 1.57 -7.96
N PRO A 162 18.25 2.09 -9.15
CA PRO A 162 18.72 1.56 -10.44
C PRO A 162 20.21 1.77 -10.74
N ASN A 163 20.96 2.50 -9.91
CA ASN A 163 22.40 2.74 -10.06
C ASN A 163 23.25 2.13 -8.93
N VAL A 164 22.69 1.25 -8.10
CA VAL A 164 23.47 0.57 -7.06
C VAL A 164 24.10 -0.68 -7.68
N THR A 165 25.40 -0.63 -7.92
CA THR A 165 26.19 -1.85 -8.05
C THR A 165 26.41 -2.40 -6.64
N LEU A 166 25.78 -3.52 -6.30
CA LEU A 166 26.08 -4.23 -5.06
C LEU A 166 27.52 -4.77 -5.13
N SER A 167 28.49 -3.98 -4.67
CA SER A 167 29.81 -4.53 -4.33
C SER A 167 29.70 -5.15 -2.94
N ASN A 168 29.75 -6.47 -2.85
CA ASN A 168 29.99 -7.17 -1.58
C ASN A 168 31.42 -6.86 -1.11
N THR A 169 31.62 -5.71 -0.48
CA THR A 169 32.88 -5.40 0.19
C THR A 169 32.70 -5.74 1.66
N ILE A 170 33.22 -6.91 2.04
CA ILE A 170 33.28 -7.36 3.43
C ILE A 170 34.27 -6.45 4.16
N TYR A 171 33.76 -5.51 4.96
CA TYR A 171 34.59 -4.78 5.92
C TYR A 171 34.71 -5.63 7.18
N THR A 172 35.87 -6.29 7.35
CA THR A 172 36.29 -6.79 8.65
C THR A 172 36.96 -5.64 9.39
N ASP A 173 36.25 -4.99 10.32
CA ASP A 173 36.88 -4.10 11.30
C ASP A 173 37.74 -4.93 12.27
N PRO A 174 39.06 -4.69 12.38
CA PRO A 174 39.93 -5.48 13.26
C PRO A 174 39.70 -5.24 14.76
N HIS A 175 38.89 -4.26 15.18
CA HIS A 175 38.78 -3.89 16.59
C HIS A 175 37.60 -4.52 17.36
N TYR A 176 36.83 -5.42 16.75
CA TYR A 176 35.77 -6.19 17.43
C TYR A 176 35.85 -7.70 17.17
N ALA A 177 37.07 -8.25 17.16
CA ALA A 177 37.29 -9.70 17.07
C ALA A 177 37.23 -10.35 18.45
N GLY A 178 36.08 -10.92 18.83
CA GLY A 178 35.94 -11.62 20.10
C GLY A 178 34.59 -12.31 20.36
N GLY A 179 33.99 -12.99 19.39
CA GLY A 179 32.81 -13.83 19.63
C GLY A 179 32.38 -14.65 18.40
N PRO A 180 31.70 -15.80 18.55
CA PRO A 180 31.56 -16.82 17.49
C PRO A 180 30.59 -16.46 16.35
N ASN A 181 29.98 -15.28 16.38
CA ASN A 181 29.01 -14.83 15.40
C ASN A 181 29.61 -13.67 14.59
N GLY A 182 30.21 -14.01 13.45
CA GLY A 182 30.70 -13.01 12.49
C GLY A 182 29.54 -12.13 12.03
N LEU A 183 29.57 -10.85 12.42
CA LEU A 183 28.72 -9.81 11.89
C LEU A 183 28.95 -9.67 10.38
N ILE A 184 27.96 -10.04 9.57
CA ILE A 184 27.92 -9.65 8.16
C ILE A 184 27.30 -8.26 8.11
N SER A 185 28.15 -7.24 8.18
CA SER A 185 27.82 -5.86 7.83
C SER A 185 27.84 -5.74 6.31
N THR A 186 26.69 -5.49 5.68
CA THR A 186 26.66 -4.96 4.31
C THR A 186 26.46 -3.46 4.39
N SER A 187 27.54 -2.69 4.32
CA SER A 187 27.47 -1.26 4.07
C SER A 187 27.44 -1.01 2.56
N THR A 188 26.42 -0.29 2.09
CA THR A 188 26.36 0.16 0.70
C THR A 188 27.20 1.42 0.60
N THR A 189 28.35 1.36 -0.08
CA THR A 189 29.16 2.54 -0.42
C THR A 189 28.99 2.87 -1.89
N PHE A 190 28.76 4.15 -2.19
CA PHE A 190 28.64 4.67 -3.56
C PHE A 190 30.02 5.06 -4.08
N PRO A 191 30.46 4.60 -5.27
CA PRO A 191 31.71 5.08 -5.84
C PRO A 191 31.52 6.50 -6.40
N SER A 192 32.26 7.47 -5.86
CA SER A 192 32.49 8.76 -6.50
C SER A 192 33.65 8.64 -7.49
N THR A 193 33.46 9.02 -8.75
CA THR A 193 34.58 9.23 -9.67
C THR A 193 34.65 10.70 -10.13
N ASP A 194 35.65 11.40 -9.57
CA ASP A 194 36.54 12.41 -10.14
C ASP A 194 36.03 13.83 -10.56
N LEU A 195 36.04 14.74 -9.57
CA LEU A 195 36.69 16.09 -9.43
C LEU A 195 36.93 17.02 -10.67
N PRO A 196 37.23 18.37 -10.54
CA PRO A 196 37.22 19.31 -9.39
C PRO A 196 36.70 20.75 -9.72
N TYR A 197 35.70 21.32 -9.03
CA TYR A 197 35.62 22.73 -8.59
C TYR A 197 34.24 23.04 -7.98
N TYR A 198 34.23 23.59 -6.76
CA TYR A 198 33.16 24.29 -6.02
C TYR A 198 31.68 24.03 -6.37
N ARG A 199 30.99 23.23 -5.52
CA ARG A 199 29.81 23.67 -4.75
C ARG A 199 29.39 22.57 -3.77
N THR A 200 29.18 22.94 -2.51
CA THR A 200 28.51 22.13 -1.49
C THR A 200 27.09 21.80 -1.94
N ILE A 201 26.82 20.52 -2.19
CA ILE A 201 25.46 19.97 -2.29
C ILE A 201 25.28 19.09 -1.04
N PRO A 202 24.32 19.40 -0.14
CA PRO A 202 24.00 18.50 0.96
C PRO A 202 23.13 17.36 0.42
N THR A 203 23.73 16.23 0.09
CA THR A 203 22.99 14.98 -0.15
C THR A 203 22.74 14.28 1.18
N PRO A 204 21.48 14.09 1.63
CA PRO A 204 21.20 13.30 2.81
C PRO A 204 21.32 11.82 2.44
N TYR A 205 22.40 11.19 2.89
CA TYR A 205 22.59 9.74 2.83
C TYR A 205 21.48 9.04 3.62
N ARG A 206 20.55 8.37 2.93
CA ARG A 206 19.49 7.55 3.53
C ARG A 206 19.92 6.08 3.53
N GLY A 207 20.14 5.51 4.71
CA GLY A 207 20.23 4.06 4.90
C GLY A 207 18.83 3.47 5.09
N ALA A 208 18.61 2.22 4.66
CA ALA A 208 17.37 1.49 4.85
C ALA A 208 17.59 0.30 5.81
N ILE A 209 16.63 0.03 6.70
CA ILE A 209 16.58 -1.18 7.53
C ILE A 209 15.29 -1.92 7.19
N LEU A 210 15.39 -3.24 6.99
CA LEU A 210 14.28 -4.15 6.69
C LEU A 210 13.52 -4.51 7.98
N SER A 211 12.20 -4.70 7.90
CA SER A 211 11.41 -5.21 9.03
C SER A 211 11.86 -6.63 9.43
N GLY A 212 12.08 -6.86 10.73
CA GLY A 212 12.51 -8.16 11.28
C GLY A 212 13.99 -8.24 11.69
N TRP A 213 14.68 -7.11 11.82
CA TRP A 213 16.05 -7.05 12.35
C TRP A 213 16.07 -6.81 13.87
N ASP A 214 16.96 -7.52 14.56
CA ASP A 214 17.38 -7.20 15.93
C ASP A 214 18.56 -6.22 15.88
N GLY A 215 18.44 -5.09 16.56
CA GLY A 215 19.52 -4.09 16.70
C GLY A 215 19.86 -3.81 18.15
N LEU A 216 21.05 -3.25 18.39
CA LEU A 216 21.46 -2.80 19.72
C LEU A 216 21.02 -1.34 19.93
N ASN A 217 20.43 -1.02 21.08
CA ASN A 217 20.18 0.37 21.48
C ASN A 217 21.48 1.07 21.91
N ASP A 218 21.41 2.38 22.22
CA ASP A 218 22.58 3.17 22.64
C ASP A 218 23.24 2.69 23.95
N ASN A 219 22.56 1.80 24.70
CA ASN A 219 23.08 1.15 25.90
C ASN A 219 23.64 -0.26 25.63
N GLY A 220 23.65 -0.74 24.39
CA GLY A 220 24.17 -2.04 24.01
C GLY A 220 23.24 -3.22 24.30
N GLU A 221 21.94 -2.98 24.47
CA GLU A 221 20.93 -4.02 24.71
C GLU A 221 20.20 -4.38 23.41
N TYR A 222 19.83 -5.66 23.25
CA TYR A 222 19.07 -6.15 22.10
C TYR A 222 17.62 -5.63 22.11
N VAL A 223 17.19 -5.02 21.00
CA VAL A 223 15.82 -4.51 20.83
C VAL A 223 15.26 -4.97 19.47
N SER A 224 14.02 -5.47 19.49
CA SER A 224 13.25 -5.85 18.31
C SER A 224 12.36 -4.70 17.84
N TYR A 225 12.42 -4.33 16.56
CA TYR A 225 11.72 -3.15 16.02
C TYR A 225 10.43 -3.52 15.29
N ARG A 226 9.34 -2.79 15.60
CA ARG A 226 8.01 -2.99 15.01
C ARG A 226 7.75 -2.05 13.82
N PRO A 227 6.86 -2.42 12.88
CA PRO A 227 6.43 -1.55 11.80
C PRO A 227 5.90 -0.20 12.31
N GLY A 228 6.36 0.91 11.73
CA GLY A 228 5.92 2.27 12.06
C GLY A 228 6.69 2.97 13.18
N GLN A 229 7.70 2.34 13.78
CA GLN A 229 8.51 2.95 14.83
C GLN A 229 9.60 3.85 14.21
N VAL A 230 9.65 5.13 14.63
CA VAL A 230 10.67 6.08 14.14
C VAL A 230 11.92 5.96 15.02
N TRP A 231 13.07 5.69 14.41
CA TRP A 231 14.37 5.82 15.08
C TRP A 231 14.94 7.21 14.80
N ILE A 232 15.18 7.97 15.87
CA ILE A 232 15.91 9.23 15.83
C ILE A 232 17.17 9.02 16.66
N ASN A 233 18.31 9.03 16.01
CA ASN A 233 19.58 9.29 16.67
C ASN A 233 20.14 10.56 16.03
N ASP A 234 20.86 11.38 16.80
CA ASP A 234 21.01 12.85 16.72
C ASP A 234 21.52 13.49 15.41
N SER A 235 21.40 12.81 14.26
CA SER A 235 21.59 13.37 12.92
C SER A 235 21.00 12.52 11.77
N ARG A 236 20.14 11.51 12.02
CA ARG A 236 19.60 10.61 10.96
C ARG A 236 18.14 10.24 11.18
N SER A 237 17.34 10.28 10.10
CA SER A 237 15.96 9.75 10.05
C SER A 237 15.93 8.48 9.19
N LEU A 238 15.54 7.35 9.80
CA LEU A 238 15.32 6.06 9.12
C LEU A 238 13.82 5.85 8.88
N TYR A 239 13.46 5.47 7.65
CA TYR A 239 12.07 5.22 7.24
C TYR A 239 11.80 3.72 7.13
N LEU A 240 10.79 3.23 7.84
CA LEU A 240 10.26 1.88 7.72
C LEU A 240 9.06 1.91 6.74
N TYR A 241 9.08 1.06 5.69
CA TYR A 241 8.02 1.03 4.68
C TYR A 241 6.97 -0.07 4.97
N PRO A 242 5.67 0.23 4.81
CA PRO A 242 4.62 -0.78 4.78
C PRO A 242 4.53 -1.46 3.39
N ILE A 243 4.49 -2.80 3.39
CA ILE A 243 4.21 -3.65 2.22
C ILE A 243 2.70 -3.59 1.98
N TRP A 244 2.22 -3.36 0.75
CA TRP A 244 0.77 -3.41 0.45
C TRP A 244 0.17 -4.73 0.92
N SER A 245 -0.78 -4.62 1.84
CA SER A 245 -0.87 -5.55 2.96
C SER A 245 -2.07 -6.50 2.88
N ASN A 246 -2.36 -7.04 1.70
CA ASN A 246 -3.35 -8.11 1.56
C ASN A 246 -2.64 -9.45 1.39
N ILE A 247 -1.99 -9.89 2.47
CA ILE A 247 -1.34 -11.20 2.50
C ILE A 247 -2.46 -12.23 2.62
N MET A 248 -2.77 -12.96 1.54
CA MET A 248 -3.75 -14.05 1.49
C MET A 248 -3.00 -15.36 1.36
N CYS A 249 -2.65 -16.02 2.45
CA CYS A 249 -1.70 -17.13 2.43
C CYS A 249 -2.03 -18.17 3.49
N PHE A 250 -1.52 -19.37 3.25
CA PHE A 250 -1.55 -20.49 4.19
C PHE A 250 -0.25 -20.52 4.98
N LYS A 251 -0.30 -20.87 6.26
CA LYS A 251 0.91 -21.22 7.00
C LYS A 251 1.48 -22.53 6.45
N GLU A 252 2.80 -22.64 6.39
CA GLU A 252 3.51 -23.90 6.10
C GLU A 252 3.01 -25.06 6.97
N GLY A 253 2.90 -26.24 6.35
CA GLY A 253 2.25 -27.43 6.89
C GLY A 253 0.76 -27.56 6.55
N THR A 254 0.16 -26.57 5.87
CA THR A 254 -1.23 -26.67 5.43
C THR A 254 -1.38 -27.73 4.34
N ASN A 255 -2.31 -28.66 4.51
CA ASN A 255 -2.63 -29.72 3.58
C ASN A 255 -3.70 -29.30 2.56
N ILE A 256 -3.41 -29.42 1.27
CA ILE A 256 -4.33 -29.10 0.17
C ILE A 256 -4.83 -30.38 -0.50
N LEU A 257 -6.15 -30.47 -0.73
CA LEU A 257 -6.75 -31.63 -1.38
C LEU A 257 -6.41 -31.66 -2.87
N CYS A 258 -5.66 -32.66 -3.27
CA CYS A 258 -5.17 -32.87 -4.63
C CYS A 258 -5.63 -34.21 -5.20
N PHE A 259 -5.57 -34.34 -6.51
CA PHE A 259 -5.85 -35.59 -7.22
C PHE A 259 -4.56 -36.24 -7.70
N ASP A 260 -4.37 -37.48 -7.29
CA ASP A 260 -3.28 -38.32 -7.76
C ASP A 260 -3.74 -39.11 -8.97
N GLN A 261 -3.15 -38.82 -10.13
CA GLN A 261 -3.50 -39.48 -11.39
C GLN A 261 -2.96 -40.91 -11.47
N ASP A 262 -1.87 -41.22 -10.77
CA ASP A 262 -1.25 -42.54 -10.81
C ASP A 262 -2.07 -43.55 -10.01
N THR A 263 -2.60 -43.12 -8.86
CA THR A 263 -3.45 -43.96 -8.01
C THR A 263 -4.95 -43.76 -8.26
N ASN A 264 -5.32 -42.74 -9.03
CA ASN A 264 -6.72 -42.35 -9.30
C ASN A 264 -7.51 -42.07 -8.01
N THR A 265 -6.89 -41.40 -7.04
CA THR A 265 -7.48 -41.09 -5.72
C THR A 265 -7.16 -39.66 -5.29
N GLU A 266 -8.02 -39.09 -4.45
CA GLU A 266 -7.73 -37.81 -3.80
C GLU A 266 -6.81 -38.01 -2.60
N LYS A 267 -5.84 -37.10 -2.42
CA LYS A 267 -4.92 -37.09 -1.28
C LYS A 267 -4.63 -35.66 -0.85
N TYR A 268 -4.42 -35.48 0.44
CA TYR A 268 -3.92 -34.23 1.00
C TYR A 268 -2.40 -34.16 0.83
N ILE A 269 -1.90 -33.03 0.32
CA ILE A 269 -0.46 -32.78 0.13
C ILE A 269 -0.12 -31.48 0.86
N PRO A 270 0.97 -31.44 1.67
CA PRO A 270 1.46 -30.21 2.28
C PRO A 270 1.75 -29.15 1.21
N ILE A 271 1.37 -27.90 1.48
CA ILE A 271 1.45 -26.82 0.50
C ILE A 271 2.88 -26.55 0.03
N GLU A 272 3.87 -26.70 0.90
CA GLU A 272 5.29 -26.57 0.60
C GLU A 272 5.83 -27.62 -0.39
N ASP A 273 5.13 -28.75 -0.54
CA ASP A 273 5.48 -29.85 -1.45
C ASP A 273 4.79 -29.73 -2.82
N LEU A 274 3.80 -28.84 -2.96
CA LEU A 274 3.08 -28.63 -4.21
C LEU A 274 3.96 -27.97 -5.28
N ARG A 275 3.76 -28.36 -6.54
CA ARG A 275 4.49 -27.81 -7.71
C ARG A 275 3.54 -27.59 -8.87
N ASN A 276 4.00 -26.85 -9.88
CA ASN A 276 3.24 -26.64 -11.11
C ASN A 276 2.84 -27.99 -11.73
N GLY A 277 1.61 -28.07 -12.24
CA GLY A 277 1.02 -29.28 -12.81
C GLY A 277 0.25 -30.15 -11.81
N VAL A 278 0.48 -30.02 -10.49
CA VAL A 278 -0.31 -30.77 -9.49
C VAL A 278 -1.79 -30.39 -9.61
N LEU A 279 -2.66 -31.39 -9.71
CA LEU A 279 -4.10 -31.22 -9.86
C LEU A 279 -4.77 -31.00 -8.50
N VAL A 280 -5.28 -29.80 -8.26
CA VAL A 280 -5.99 -29.43 -7.03
C VAL A 280 -7.49 -29.63 -7.21
N LYS A 281 -8.14 -30.22 -6.20
CA LYS A 281 -9.61 -30.33 -6.16
C LYS A 281 -10.22 -28.94 -5.99
N THR A 282 -11.04 -28.55 -6.96
CA THR A 282 -11.86 -27.34 -6.85
C THR A 282 -13.29 -27.70 -6.42
N ARG A 283 -14.06 -26.72 -5.93
CA ARG A 283 -15.43 -26.94 -5.49
C ARG A 283 -16.35 -27.36 -6.64
N SER A 284 -16.33 -26.64 -7.76
CA SER A 284 -17.26 -26.85 -8.88
C SER A 284 -16.62 -27.00 -10.24
N SER A 285 -15.31 -26.81 -10.35
CA SER A 285 -14.58 -26.78 -11.62
C SER A 285 -13.72 -28.04 -11.86
N GLY A 286 -14.05 -29.15 -11.18
CA GLY A 286 -13.27 -30.39 -11.26
C GLY A 286 -11.90 -30.27 -10.61
N TYR A 287 -10.86 -30.77 -11.29
CA TYR A 287 -9.48 -30.67 -10.84
C TYR A 287 -8.72 -29.71 -11.74
N GLN A 288 -8.01 -28.74 -11.16
CA GLN A 288 -7.19 -27.80 -11.94
C GLN A 288 -5.72 -27.85 -11.57
N PRO A 289 -4.81 -27.78 -12.56
CA PRO A 289 -3.39 -27.79 -12.31
C PRO A 289 -2.93 -26.47 -11.70
N ILE A 290 -1.98 -26.55 -10.78
CA ILE A 290 -1.23 -25.39 -10.31
C ILE A 290 -0.41 -24.84 -11.47
N CYS A 291 -0.46 -23.53 -11.67
CA CYS A 291 0.36 -22.83 -12.67
C CYS A 291 1.41 -21.90 -12.03
N MET A 292 1.19 -21.51 -10.78
CA MET A 292 2.12 -20.70 -9.99
C MET A 292 1.99 -21.07 -8.53
N ILE A 293 3.12 -21.21 -7.84
CA ILE A 293 3.18 -21.36 -6.38
C ILE A 293 4.39 -20.60 -5.86
N GLY A 294 4.28 -20.03 -4.67
CA GLY A 294 5.39 -19.33 -4.03
C GLY A 294 5.24 -19.26 -2.53
N SER A 295 6.32 -18.79 -1.89
CA SER A 295 6.38 -18.58 -0.46
C SER A 295 6.92 -17.21 -0.08
N SER A 296 6.61 -16.80 1.14
CA SER A 296 7.16 -15.61 1.81
C SER A 296 7.18 -15.85 3.31
N THR A 297 7.54 -14.84 4.09
CA THR A 297 7.46 -14.85 5.55
C THR A 297 6.48 -13.79 6.06
N ILE A 298 5.84 -14.07 7.19
CA ILE A 298 5.00 -13.12 7.91
C ILE A 298 5.34 -13.15 9.40
N TYR A 299 5.37 -11.97 10.02
CA TYR A 299 5.42 -11.86 11.47
C TYR A 299 3.99 -11.92 12.04
N ASN A 300 3.73 -12.88 12.92
CA ASN A 300 2.49 -12.94 13.68
C ASN A 300 2.71 -12.29 15.06
N PRO A 301 1.96 -11.23 15.43
CA PRO A 301 2.12 -10.57 16.72
C PRO A 301 1.49 -11.37 17.88
N SER A 302 1.97 -11.13 19.10
CA SER A 302 1.44 -11.74 20.34
C SER A 302 0.11 -11.19 20.83
N ASP A 303 -0.32 -10.01 20.36
CA ASP A 303 -1.60 -9.43 20.76
C ASP A 303 -2.79 -10.18 20.15
N LYS A 304 -4.02 -9.83 20.53
CA LYS A 304 -5.26 -10.40 19.95
C LYS A 304 -5.99 -9.43 19.02
N LEU A 305 -5.35 -8.33 18.61
CA LEU A 305 -5.97 -7.33 17.74
C LEU A 305 -6.24 -7.96 16.37
N ARG A 306 -7.48 -7.82 15.90
CA ARG A 306 -7.86 -8.33 14.59
C ARG A 306 -7.31 -7.38 13.51
N GLY A 307 -6.74 -7.94 12.46
CA GLY A 307 -6.15 -7.17 11.37
C GLY A 307 -5.73 -8.07 10.21
N LYS A 308 -5.41 -7.44 9.08
CA LYS A 308 -5.04 -8.11 7.82
C LYS A 308 -3.71 -8.87 7.89
N ASN A 309 -2.74 -8.31 8.58
CA ASN A 309 -1.33 -8.73 8.55
C ASN A 309 -0.96 -9.60 9.75
N ARG A 310 -1.71 -10.66 9.99
CA ARG A 310 -1.43 -11.65 11.04
C ARG A 310 -2.02 -13.01 10.69
N LEU A 311 -1.67 -14.03 11.48
CA LEU A 311 -2.25 -15.36 11.35
C LEU A 311 -3.50 -15.51 12.21
N TYR A 312 -4.41 -16.35 11.71
CA TYR A 312 -5.66 -16.75 12.33
C TYR A 312 -5.75 -18.27 12.34
N ARG A 313 -6.23 -18.81 13.45
CA ARG A 313 -6.59 -20.20 13.64
C ARG A 313 -8.07 -20.40 13.34
N CYS A 314 -8.35 -21.22 12.33
CA CYS A 314 -9.64 -21.86 12.15
C CYS A 314 -9.56 -23.21 12.85
N SER A 315 -10.25 -23.34 13.98
CA SER A 315 -10.20 -24.55 14.81
C SER A 315 -11.31 -25.53 14.48
N LYS A 316 -11.06 -26.82 14.65
CA LYS A 316 -12.02 -27.88 14.27
C LYS A 316 -13.35 -27.82 15.01
N ASP A 317 -13.36 -27.32 16.25
CA ASP A 317 -14.59 -27.11 17.04
C ASP A 317 -15.50 -26.02 16.45
N LYS A 318 -14.93 -25.01 15.78
CA LYS A 318 -15.68 -23.92 15.14
C LYS A 318 -15.92 -24.16 13.65
N TYR A 319 -15.11 -25.01 13.03
CA TYR A 319 -15.18 -25.38 11.62
C TYR A 319 -15.20 -26.92 11.49
N PRO A 320 -16.38 -27.55 11.56
CA PRO A 320 -16.51 -29.02 11.64
C PRO A 320 -15.95 -29.79 10.44
N ASP A 321 -15.85 -29.14 9.27
CA ASP A 321 -15.30 -29.72 8.04
C ASP A 321 -13.77 -29.88 8.08
N LEU A 322 -13.10 -29.28 9.08
CA LEU A 322 -11.66 -29.41 9.23
C LEU A 322 -11.25 -30.82 9.67
N THR A 323 -10.24 -31.34 8.99
CA THR A 323 -9.51 -32.55 9.38
C THR A 323 -8.57 -32.26 10.55
N GLU A 324 -7.93 -31.09 10.53
CA GLU A 324 -7.04 -30.52 11.54
C GLU A 324 -7.15 -28.98 11.54
N ASP A 325 -6.67 -28.30 12.58
CA ASP A 325 -6.70 -26.83 12.63
C ASP A 325 -6.03 -26.21 11.38
N LEU A 326 -6.64 -25.19 10.81
CA LEU A 326 -6.11 -24.47 9.65
C LEU A 326 -5.60 -23.10 10.11
N ILE A 327 -4.35 -22.78 9.77
CA ILE A 327 -3.75 -21.48 10.06
C ILE A 327 -3.56 -20.69 8.77
N ILE A 328 -4.27 -19.58 8.65
CA ILE A 328 -4.30 -18.70 7.47
C ILE A 328 -4.08 -17.25 7.86
N THR A 329 -3.69 -16.42 6.90
CA THR A 329 -3.54 -14.98 7.14
C THR A 329 -4.89 -14.26 7.17
N GLY A 330 -4.94 -13.08 7.81
CA GLY A 330 -6.17 -12.31 8.00
C GLY A 330 -6.93 -11.97 6.73
N CYS A 331 -6.24 -11.74 5.61
CA CYS A 331 -6.91 -11.48 4.33
C CYS A 331 -7.39 -12.72 3.59
N HIS A 332 -6.98 -13.92 3.99
CA HIS A 332 -7.39 -15.14 3.31
C HIS A 332 -8.86 -15.41 3.63
N SER A 333 -9.71 -15.56 2.61
CA SER A 333 -11.14 -15.75 2.84
C SER A 333 -11.58 -17.20 2.84
N ILE A 334 -12.51 -17.45 3.74
CA ILE A 334 -13.29 -18.66 3.89
C ILE A 334 -14.53 -18.51 3.00
N LEU A 335 -14.87 -19.56 2.25
CA LEU A 335 -15.95 -19.50 1.28
C LEU A 335 -17.27 -19.96 1.89
N VAL A 336 -18.17 -19.00 2.13
CA VAL A 336 -19.44 -19.23 2.82
C VAL A 336 -20.66 -18.98 1.93
N TYR A 337 -21.81 -19.56 2.28
CA TYR A 337 -23.07 -19.37 1.54
C TYR A 337 -23.69 -17.99 1.80
N THR A 338 -23.57 -17.49 3.02
CA THR A 338 -24.19 -16.26 3.48
C THR A 338 -23.22 -15.52 4.39
N ILE A 339 -23.32 -14.20 4.38
CA ILE A 339 -22.67 -13.29 5.32
C ILE A 339 -23.77 -12.47 6.00
N THR A 340 -23.55 -12.11 7.26
CA THR A 340 -24.39 -11.18 8.02
C THR A 340 -24.23 -9.75 7.51
N ASP A 341 -25.13 -8.86 7.88
CA ASP A 341 -25.04 -7.44 7.50
C ASP A 341 -23.78 -6.77 8.08
N LYS A 342 -23.40 -7.15 9.30
CA LYS A 342 -22.15 -6.69 9.92
C LYS A 342 -20.91 -7.17 9.15
N GLU A 343 -20.85 -8.45 8.82
CA GLU A 343 -19.72 -8.98 8.03
C GLU A 343 -19.66 -8.32 6.65
N ARG A 344 -20.80 -7.99 6.04
CA ARG A 344 -20.87 -7.24 4.78
C ARG A 344 -20.27 -5.85 4.93
N GLU A 345 -20.68 -5.09 5.94
CA GLU A 345 -20.15 -3.75 6.23
C GLU A 345 -18.63 -3.80 6.45
N ASP A 346 -18.16 -4.71 7.31
CA ASP A 346 -16.74 -4.88 7.62
C ASP A 346 -15.92 -5.26 6.36
N LEU A 347 -16.46 -6.12 5.49
CA LEU A 347 -15.81 -6.49 4.22
C LEU A 347 -15.79 -5.32 3.22
N GLU A 348 -16.87 -4.55 3.12
CA GLU A 348 -16.95 -3.37 2.25
C GLU A 348 -16.00 -2.27 2.72
N GLU A 349 -15.85 -2.06 4.03
CA GLU A 349 -14.85 -1.16 4.59
C GLU A 349 -13.42 -1.61 4.26
N LEU A 350 -13.12 -2.90 4.43
CA LEU A 350 -11.76 -3.43 4.24
C LEU A 350 -11.34 -3.54 2.76
N MET A 351 -12.30 -3.81 1.86
CA MET A 351 -12.02 -4.21 0.47
C MET A 351 -12.72 -3.34 -0.59
N GLY A 352 -13.57 -2.41 -0.17
CA GLY A 352 -14.36 -1.51 -1.04
C GLY A 352 -15.53 -2.18 -1.77
N LYS A 353 -15.67 -3.51 -1.66
CA LYS A 353 -16.75 -4.30 -2.28
C LYS A 353 -16.76 -5.73 -1.77
N ILE A 354 -17.89 -6.40 -1.97
CA ILE A 354 -18.05 -7.83 -1.68
C ILE A 354 -17.56 -8.66 -2.87
N TYR A 355 -16.67 -9.60 -2.60
CA TYR A 355 -16.17 -10.56 -3.58
C TYR A 355 -16.83 -11.92 -3.43
N VAL A 356 -16.98 -12.61 -4.56
CA VAL A 356 -17.56 -13.94 -4.65
C VAL A 356 -16.61 -14.84 -5.44
N THR A 357 -16.50 -16.11 -5.06
CA THR A 357 -15.76 -17.15 -5.78
C THR A 357 -16.62 -18.40 -5.85
N GLU A 358 -16.83 -18.92 -7.07
CA GLU A 358 -17.69 -20.09 -7.33
C GLU A 358 -19.05 -20.03 -6.59
N ASN A 359 -19.75 -18.90 -6.64
CA ASN A 359 -21.04 -18.68 -5.95
C ASN A 359 -20.97 -18.81 -4.40
N ARG A 360 -19.84 -18.42 -3.82
CA ARG A 360 -19.62 -18.28 -2.37
C ARG A 360 -19.07 -16.91 -2.04
N TYR A 361 -19.56 -16.32 -0.96
CA TYR A 361 -18.98 -15.09 -0.42
C TYR A 361 -17.58 -15.37 0.12
N ARG A 362 -16.67 -14.43 -0.13
CA ARG A 362 -15.31 -14.43 0.41
C ARG A 362 -15.31 -13.73 1.77
N LEU A 363 -15.52 -14.49 2.84
CA LEU A 363 -15.47 -13.98 4.21
C LEU A 363 -14.03 -14.06 4.75
N MET A 364 -13.34 -12.92 4.83
CA MET A 364 -11.94 -12.84 5.27
C MET A 364 -11.77 -13.33 6.71
N ALA A 365 -10.70 -14.07 7.00
CA ALA A 365 -10.42 -14.60 8.33
C ALA A 365 -10.36 -13.50 9.42
N CYS A 366 -9.90 -12.29 9.09
CA CYS A 366 -9.89 -11.18 10.04
C CYS A 366 -11.29 -10.64 10.37
N VAL A 367 -12.30 -10.89 9.54
CA VAL A 367 -13.70 -10.52 9.76
C VAL A 367 -14.47 -11.65 10.43
N ASP A 368 -14.22 -12.91 10.05
CA ASP A 368 -14.94 -14.07 10.62
C ASP A 368 -14.63 -14.27 12.11
N GLU A 369 -15.60 -14.01 12.98
CA GLU A 369 -15.44 -14.14 14.43
C GLU A 369 -15.11 -15.57 14.89
N ARG A 370 -15.42 -16.58 14.07
CA ARG A 370 -15.05 -17.97 14.36
C ARG A 370 -13.55 -18.18 14.20
N ALA A 371 -12.89 -17.46 13.28
CA ALA A 371 -11.44 -17.49 13.14
C ALA A 371 -10.79 -16.65 14.26
N GLU A 372 -9.99 -17.31 15.08
CA GLU A 372 -9.34 -16.67 16.23
C GLU A 372 -7.94 -16.19 15.85
N PRO A 373 -7.47 -15.03 16.34
CA PRO A 373 -6.07 -14.66 16.20
C PRO A 373 -5.15 -15.80 16.67
N TYR A 374 -4.18 -16.17 15.84
CA TYR A 374 -3.23 -17.23 16.19
C TYR A 374 -2.34 -16.74 17.33
N ASP A 375 -2.32 -17.52 18.41
CA ASP A 375 -1.79 -17.15 19.73
C ASP A 375 -0.27 -17.37 19.88
N GLN A 376 0.38 -17.87 18.84
CA GLN A 376 1.82 -18.08 18.81
C GLN A 376 2.50 -16.95 18.04
N GLU A 377 3.18 -16.07 18.77
CA GLU A 377 4.02 -15.03 18.18
C GLU A 377 5.23 -15.64 17.47
N GLY A 378 5.62 -15.05 16.34
CA GLY A 378 6.81 -15.47 15.63
C GLY A 378 6.82 -15.14 14.15
N LEU A 379 7.94 -15.46 13.52
CA LEU A 379 8.09 -15.38 12.07
C LEU A 379 7.73 -16.74 11.46
N TYR A 380 6.79 -16.74 10.51
CA TYR A 380 6.27 -17.95 9.89
C TYR A 380 6.44 -17.92 8.38
N THR A 381 6.82 -19.07 7.81
CA THR A 381 6.74 -19.28 6.36
C THR A 381 5.28 -19.41 5.96
N ILE A 382 4.90 -18.68 4.92
CA ILE A 382 3.57 -18.70 4.32
C ILE A 382 3.67 -19.02 2.84
N TRP A 383 2.64 -19.69 2.35
CA TRP A 383 2.57 -20.24 1.00
C TRP A 383 1.25 -19.86 0.34
N HIS A 384 1.25 -19.68 -0.98
CA HIS A 384 0.03 -19.60 -1.77
C HIS A 384 0.27 -20.02 -3.22
N PHE A 385 -0.81 -20.32 -3.94
CA PHE A 385 -0.76 -20.81 -5.31
C PHE A 385 -1.94 -20.29 -6.14
N ALA A 386 -1.73 -20.24 -7.46
CA ALA A 386 -2.77 -20.00 -8.46
C ALA A 386 -2.93 -21.24 -9.35
N LEU A 387 -4.18 -21.52 -9.70
CA LEU A 387 -4.55 -22.59 -10.62
C LEU A 387 -4.67 -22.06 -12.04
N GLU A 388 -4.53 -22.95 -13.03
CA GLU A 388 -4.79 -22.57 -14.41
C GLU A 388 -6.22 -22.07 -14.60
N HIS A 389 -6.34 -20.96 -15.32
CA HIS A 389 -7.62 -20.36 -15.68
C HIS A 389 -7.44 -19.48 -16.92
N GLU A 390 -8.43 -19.43 -17.79
CA GLU A 390 -8.48 -18.48 -18.92
C GLU A 390 -8.47 -16.99 -18.48
N HIS A 391 -8.89 -16.70 -17.24
CA HIS A 391 -8.97 -15.35 -16.71
C HIS A 391 -7.92 -15.17 -15.60
N ALA A 392 -6.95 -14.29 -15.84
CA ALA A 392 -5.82 -14.09 -14.92
C ALA A 392 -6.21 -13.52 -13.53
N ARG A 393 -7.45 -13.01 -13.37
CA ARG A 393 -7.98 -12.45 -12.12
C ARG A 393 -8.92 -13.39 -11.36
N ALA A 394 -9.17 -14.58 -11.89
CA ALA A 394 -10.09 -15.52 -11.27
C ALA A 394 -9.42 -16.35 -10.18
N ASN A 395 -10.22 -16.74 -9.19
CA ASN A 395 -9.86 -17.61 -8.09
C ASN A 395 -10.81 -18.83 -8.12
N TYR A 396 -10.41 -19.92 -7.48
CA TYR A 396 -11.24 -21.11 -7.29
C TYR A 396 -11.49 -21.35 -5.80
N GLY A 397 -12.58 -22.05 -5.47
CA GLY A 397 -12.72 -22.65 -4.15
C GLY A 397 -11.92 -23.95 -4.09
N VAL A 398 -11.04 -24.07 -3.09
CA VAL A 398 -10.17 -25.22 -2.83
C VAL A 398 -10.33 -25.69 -1.38
N TYR A 399 -9.89 -26.92 -1.10
CA TYR A 399 -10.00 -27.51 0.23
C TYR A 399 -8.63 -27.51 0.94
N ALA A 400 -8.51 -26.73 2.01
CA ALA A 400 -7.32 -26.63 2.85
C ALA A 400 -7.63 -27.20 4.23
N ASN A 401 -6.91 -28.25 4.63
CA ASN A 401 -7.21 -29.06 5.82
C ASN A 401 -8.68 -29.52 5.89
N GLY A 402 -9.40 -29.59 4.77
CA GLY A 402 -10.83 -29.91 4.70
C GLY A 402 -11.77 -28.70 4.60
N LEU A 403 -11.34 -27.50 5.01
CA LEU A 403 -12.16 -26.30 4.92
C LEU A 403 -12.13 -25.71 3.51
N LEU A 404 -13.29 -25.25 3.03
CA LEU A 404 -13.43 -24.58 1.76
C LEU A 404 -12.98 -23.12 1.85
N VAL A 405 -11.91 -22.79 1.12
CA VAL A 405 -11.25 -21.49 1.08
C VAL A 405 -10.90 -21.14 -0.37
N GLU A 406 -10.37 -19.95 -0.62
CA GLU A 406 -9.99 -19.54 -1.97
C GLU A 406 -8.54 -19.86 -2.35
N SER A 407 -8.33 -20.18 -3.62
CA SER A 407 -7.00 -20.09 -4.26
C SER A 407 -6.64 -18.63 -4.55
N SER A 408 -5.41 -18.39 -5.02
CA SER A 408 -5.03 -17.10 -5.61
C SER A 408 -5.45 -17.01 -7.07
N SER A 409 -5.35 -15.80 -7.63
CA SER A 409 -5.35 -15.57 -9.08
C SER A 409 -3.93 -15.46 -9.63
N LYS A 410 -3.75 -15.77 -10.91
CA LYS A 410 -2.44 -15.62 -11.59
C LYS A 410 -1.87 -14.21 -11.43
N ARG A 411 -2.73 -13.20 -11.59
CA ARG A 411 -2.37 -11.79 -11.42
C ARG A 411 -1.89 -11.49 -10.01
N MET A 412 -2.61 -11.96 -8.99
CA MET A 412 -2.22 -11.76 -7.60
C MET A 412 -0.85 -12.37 -7.31
N MET A 413 -0.62 -13.61 -7.74
CA MET A 413 0.66 -14.29 -7.54
C MET A 413 1.83 -13.57 -8.23
N SER A 414 1.64 -13.13 -9.48
CA SER A 414 2.72 -12.55 -10.29
C SER A 414 2.97 -11.06 -10.07
N GLU A 415 1.94 -10.26 -9.78
CA GLU A 415 2.03 -8.79 -9.75
C GLU A 415 1.98 -8.19 -8.33
N TYR A 416 1.43 -8.89 -7.34
CA TYR A 416 1.09 -8.27 -6.04
C TYR A 416 1.58 -9.04 -4.82
N SER A 417 1.90 -10.32 -4.94
CA SER A 417 2.17 -11.18 -3.77
C SER A 417 3.47 -10.87 -3.04
N GLY A 418 4.48 -10.34 -3.75
CA GLY A 418 5.84 -10.22 -3.23
C GLY A 418 6.47 -11.57 -2.86
N MET A 419 5.86 -12.70 -3.25
CA MET A 419 6.34 -14.04 -2.93
C MET A 419 7.51 -14.43 -3.81
N LYS A 420 8.40 -15.25 -3.25
CA LYS A 420 9.36 -16.02 -4.02
C LYS A 420 8.62 -17.15 -4.74
N LEU A 421 8.31 -16.94 -6.02
CA LEU A 421 7.70 -17.96 -6.87
C LEU A 421 8.68 -19.11 -7.12
N LEU A 422 8.19 -20.33 -6.99
CA LEU A 422 8.89 -21.54 -7.42
C LEU A 422 8.72 -21.67 -8.94
N ARG A 423 9.84 -21.81 -9.65
CA ARG A 423 9.88 -22.00 -11.10
C ARG A 423 9.86 -23.48 -11.44
#